data_AF-A0A6I7WIN4-F1
#
_entry.id   AF-A0A6I7WIN4-F1
#
_cell.length_a   1.000
_cell.length_b   1.000
_cell.length_c   1.000
_cell.angle_alpha   90.00
_cell.angle_beta   90.00
_cell.angle_gamma   90.00
#
_symmetry.space_group_name_H-M   'P 1'
#
loop_
_entity.id
_entity.type
_entity.pdbx_description
1 polymer ?
#
loop_
_entity_poly.entity_id
_entity_poly.type
_entity_poly.pdbx_seq_one_letter_code
_entity_poly.pdbx_strand_id
1 'polypeptide(L)' 'FFPHVTRACEGVVFDSVETVKTLISRTSTSKGLTTIVHILDKIYETGRKYAADFKEIMPIVFDTHLPKWNYRAIPQE' A
#
# COMPACT_ATOMS: atom_id res chain seq x y z
N PHE A 1 2.74 -10.01 10.12
CA PHE A 1 2.36 -10.40 8.75
C PHE A 1 3.35 -9.88 7.71
N PHE A 2 3.59 -8.57 7.61
CA PHE A 2 4.57 -7.98 6.67
C PHE A 2 5.96 -8.67 6.64
N PRO A 3 6.55 -9.12 7.78
CA PRO A 3 7.79 -9.89 7.74
C PRO A 3 7.71 -11.21 6.96
N HIS A 4 6.53 -11.85 6.90
CA HIS A 4 6.33 -13.06 6.10
C HIS A 4 6.31 -12.76 4.60
N VAL A 5 5.76 -11.60 4.20
CA VAL A 5 5.80 -11.13 2.81
C VAL A 5 7.24 -10.84 2.40
N THR A 6 8.02 -10.17 3.25
CA THR A 6 9.45 -9.94 3.03
C THR A 6 10.20 -11.25 2.85
N ARG A 7 9.99 -12.22 3.74
CA ARG A 7 10.61 -13.55 3.64
C ARG A 7 10.23 -14.29 2.36
N ALA A 8 8.98 -14.18 1.91
CA ALA A 8 8.53 -14.82 0.67
C ALA A 8 9.24 -14.27 -0.58
N CYS A 9 9.81 -13.07 -0.49
CA CYS A 9 10.53 -12.41 -1.57
C CYS A 9 12.06 -12.45 -1.40
N GLU A 10 12.57 -12.97 -0.28
CA GLU A 10 13.97 -12.88 0.10
C GLU A 10 14.86 -13.72 -0.84
N GLY A 11 15.97 -13.13 -1.31
CA GLY A 11 16.93 -13.79 -2.18
C GLY A 11 16.50 -13.95 -3.65
N VAL A 12 15.36 -13.37 -4.06
CA VAL A 12 14.89 -13.42 -5.46
C VAL A 12 15.08 -12.07 -6.14
N VAL A 13 15.67 -12.06 -7.34
CA VAL A 13 15.72 -10.87 -8.19
C VAL A 13 14.36 -10.65 -8.82
N PHE A 14 13.81 -9.45 -8.69
CA PHE A 14 12.55 -9.08 -9.33
C PHE A 14 12.80 -8.69 -10.79
N ASP A 15 12.34 -9.53 -11.70
CA ASP A 15 12.43 -9.35 -13.15
C ASP A 15 11.09 -8.90 -13.78
N SER A 16 9.97 -9.18 -13.12
CA SER A 16 8.63 -8.82 -13.56
C SER A 16 7.66 -8.61 -12.40
N VAL A 17 6.54 -7.93 -12.67
CA VAL A 17 5.46 -7.74 -11.68
C VAL A 17 4.79 -9.09 -11.36
N GLU A 18 4.73 -9.98 -12.34
CA GLU A 18 4.19 -11.34 -12.24
C GLU A 18 5.01 -12.21 -11.29
N THR A 19 6.33 -12.10 -11.34
CA THR A 19 7.24 -12.77 -10.40
C THR A 19 6.94 -12.31 -8.98
N VAL A 20 6.85 -11.00 -8.76
CA VAL A 20 6.54 -10.44 -7.43
C VAL A 20 5.16 -10.90 -6.95
N LYS A 21 4.14 -10.86 -7.81
CA LYS A 21 2.79 -11.38 -7.49
C LYS A 21 2.86 -12.84 -7.04
N THR A 22 3.58 -13.67 -7.78
CA THR A 22 3.71 -15.10 -7.50
C THR A 22 4.37 -15.35 -6.15
N LEU A 23 5.44 -14.61 -5.83
CA LEU A 23 6.14 -14.73 -4.55
C LEU A 23 5.24 -14.30 -3.39
N ILE A 24 4.65 -13.11 -3.47
CA ILE A 24 3.80 -12.59 -2.40
C ILE A 24 2.60 -13.50 -2.17
N SER A 25 1.96 -14.03 -3.23
CA SER A 25 0.76 -14.90 -3.12
C SER A 25 1.02 -16.21 -2.38
N ARG A 26 2.28 -16.64 -2.23
CA ARG A 26 2.66 -17.85 -1.47
C ARG A 26 2.77 -17.59 0.03
N THR A 27 2.65 -16.33 0.46
CA THR A 27 2.79 -15.96 1.86
C THR A 27 1.64 -16.56 2.68
N SER A 28 1.99 -17.34 3.69
CA SER A 28 1.08 -17.84 4.71
C SER A 28 1.71 -17.76 6.10
N THR A 29 0.88 -17.81 7.14
CA THR A 29 1.32 -17.93 8.53
C THR A 29 1.00 -19.32 9.09
N SER A 30 1.69 -19.74 10.16
CA SER A 30 1.44 -21.04 10.80
C SER A 30 0.02 -21.23 11.32
N LYS A 31 -0.71 -20.14 11.57
CA LYS A 31 -2.12 -20.15 11.99
C LYS A 31 -3.11 -20.03 10.83
N GLY A 32 -2.65 -20.16 9.58
CA GLY A 32 -3.50 -20.26 8.39
C GLY A 32 -3.88 -18.95 7.70
N LEU A 33 -3.37 -17.79 8.15
CA LEU A 33 -3.56 -16.54 7.42
C LEU A 33 -2.82 -16.58 6.08
N THR A 34 -3.48 -16.26 4.97
CA THR A 34 -2.94 -16.27 3.59
C THR A 34 -3.03 -14.89 2.93
N THR A 35 -2.43 -14.76 1.75
CA THR A 35 -2.48 -13.55 0.90
C THR A 35 -3.33 -13.78 -0.34
N ILE A 36 -3.99 -12.71 -0.80
CA ILE A 36 -4.56 -12.62 -2.14
C ILE A 36 -3.91 -11.40 -2.79
N VAL A 37 -3.32 -11.58 -3.97
CA VAL A 37 -2.58 -10.52 -4.68
C VAL A 37 -3.20 -10.27 -6.03
N HIS A 38 -3.56 -9.01 -6.28
CA HIS A 38 -4.06 -8.54 -7.55
C HIS A 38 -3.08 -7.55 -8.16
N ILE A 39 -2.87 -7.66 -9.47
CA ILE A 39 -2.17 -6.63 -10.23
C ILE A 39 -3.23 -5.62 -10.67
N LEU A 40 -3.01 -4.35 -10.34
CA LEU A 40 -3.85 -3.27 -10.83
C LEU A 40 -3.33 -2.82 -12.18
N ASP A 41 -3.95 -3.31 -13.24
CA ASP A 41 -3.62 -2.93 -14.62
C ASP A 41 -4.25 -1.58 -14.96
N LYS A 42 -3.71 -0.53 -14.36
CA LYS A 42 -4.10 0.86 -14.61
C LYS A 42 -2.84 1.69 -14.80
N ILE A 43 -2.89 2.58 -15.79
CA ILE A 43 -1.83 3.56 -15.99
C ILE A 43 -2.00 4.65 -14.92
N TYR A 44 -1.01 4.76 -14.04
CA TYR A 44 -0.91 5.81 -13.04
C TYR A 44 0.11 6.84 -13.51
N GLU A 45 -0.38 8.02 -13.88
CA GLU A 45 0.48 9.13 -14.31
C GLU A 45 1.42 9.56 -13.18
N THR A 46 2.71 9.63 -13.49
CA THR A 46 3.72 10.18 -12.59
C THR A 46 3.51 11.68 -12.43
N GLY A 47 3.68 12.19 -11.21
CA GLY A 47 3.57 13.63 -10.93
C GLY A 47 2.14 14.16 -10.92
N ARG A 48 1.12 13.30 -10.95
CA ARG A 48 -0.28 13.69 -10.77
C ARG A 48 -0.45 14.47 -9.46
N LYS A 49 -0.91 15.71 -9.57
CA LYS A 49 -1.23 16.56 -8.42
C LYS A 49 -2.67 16.34 -7.97
N TYR A 50 -2.90 16.60 -6.69
CA TYR A 50 -4.24 16.69 -6.12
C TYR A 50 -4.99 17.89 -6.74
N ALA A 51 -6.33 17.88 -6.65
CA ALA A 51 -7.17 18.97 -7.18
C ALA A 51 -6.81 20.32 -6.53
N ALA A 52 -6.86 21.44 -7.28
CA ALA A 52 -6.33 22.72 -6.80
C ALA A 52 -6.91 23.16 -5.43
N ASP A 53 -8.18 22.87 -5.21
CA ASP A 53 -8.99 23.16 -4.02
C ASP A 53 -8.83 22.14 -2.88
N PHE A 54 -8.15 21.00 -3.10
CA PHE A 54 -8.09 19.90 -2.13
C PHE A 54 -7.67 20.35 -0.73
N LYS A 55 -6.67 21.23 -0.61
CA LYS A 55 -6.21 21.70 0.71
C LYS A 55 -7.22 22.60 1.43
N GLU A 56 -8.12 23.21 0.68
CA GLU A 56 -9.20 24.05 1.21
C GLU A 56 -10.35 23.17 1.70
N ILE A 57 -10.76 22.18 0.89
CA ILE A 57 -11.95 21.35 1.16
C ILE A 57 -11.66 20.04 1.92
N MET A 58 -10.39 19.63 2.02
CA MET A 58 -9.95 18.39 2.70
C MET A 58 -8.88 18.67 3.79
N PRO A 59 -9.23 19.23 4.95
CA PRO A 59 -8.31 19.40 6.07
C PRO A 59 -7.64 18.09 6.50
N ILE A 60 -6.33 18.16 6.71
CA ILE A 60 -5.52 17.04 7.20
C ILE A 60 -5.57 17.02 8.73
N VAL A 61 -6.14 15.95 9.29
CA VAL A 61 -6.20 15.68 10.73
C VAL A 61 -5.21 14.59 11.07
N PHE A 62 -4.25 14.91 11.92
CA PHE A 62 -3.27 13.96 12.41
C PHE A 62 -3.85 13.06 13.51
N ASP A 63 -3.38 11.82 13.56
CA ASP A 63 -3.76 10.88 14.60
C ASP A 63 -3.28 11.33 15.98
N THR A 64 -4.04 11.06 17.03
CA THR A 64 -3.71 11.51 18.40
C THR A 64 -2.57 10.70 19.03
N HIS A 65 -2.39 9.44 18.64
CA HIS A 65 -1.38 8.55 19.22
C HIS A 65 -0.10 8.54 18.40
N LEU A 66 -0.21 8.53 17.07
CA LEU A 66 0.94 8.50 16.15
C LEU A 66 0.85 9.61 15.08
N PRO A 67 0.84 10.90 15.47
CA PRO A 67 0.65 12.03 14.55
C PRO A 67 1.77 12.13 13.50
N LYS A 68 2.97 11.61 13.79
CA LYS A 68 4.08 11.62 12.82
C LYS A 68 3.84 10.66 11.63
N TRP A 69 3.09 9.59 11.86
CA TRP A 69 2.98 8.47 10.92
C TRP A 69 1.59 8.36 10.28
N ASN A 70 0.56 8.83 10.98
CA ASN A 70 -0.83 8.64 10.59
C ASN A 70 -1.55 9.99 10.50
N TYR A 71 -2.26 10.18 9.38
CA TYR A 71 -3.14 11.31 9.16
C TYR A 71 -4.32 10.88 8.28
N ARG A 72 -5.41 11.66 8.34
CA ARG A 72 -6.57 11.51 7.47
C ARG A 72 -6.98 12.86 6.89
N ALA A 73 -7.41 12.85 5.64
CA ALA A 73 -8.05 14.00 5.01
C ALA A 73 -9.55 13.87 5.22
N ILE A 74 -10.18 14.84 5.88
CA ILE A 74 -11.63 14.82 6.17
C ILE A 74 -12.30 15.88 5.30
N PRO A 75 -13.37 15.57 4.56
CA PRO A 75 -14.12 16.58 3.83
C PRO A 75 -14.73 17.60 4.80
N GLN A 76 -14.69 18.88 4.44
CA GLN A 76 -15.60 19.86 5.04
C GLN A 76 -16.99 19.64 4.44
N GLU A 77 -18.01 19.56 5.29
CA GLU A 77 -19.41 19.58 4.86
C GLU A 77 -19.79 20.94 4.25
#